data_AF-A0A917EUL8-F1
#
_entry.id   AF-A0A917EUL8-F1
#
_cell.length_a   1.000
_cell.length_b   1.000
_cell.length_c   1.000
_cell.angle_alpha   90.00
_cell.angle_beta   90.00
_cell.angle_gamma   90.00
#
_symmetry.space_group_name_H-M   'P 1'
#
loop_
_entity.id
_entity.type
_entity.pdbx_description
1 polymer ?
#
loop_
_entity_poly.entity_id
_entity_poly.type
_entity_poly.pdbx_seq_one_letter_code
_entity_poly.pdbx_strand_id
1 'polypeptide(L)'
;MGMVGENSAIRFDDVMIDLTVLRDRGSGYIRDLALPTLSRAVTVLDLTDGEAEERPAAISSLLREAADRLGGGVWQEAAEYSLGLVRGTQRWPKTARRAAAANLFDRKPDTYRKSQELEVLRQMADAVLELCHEARLRRSRIDMENQRHPADSRLAVQWVERFEAYNRLWTPAYALAANLEAALDTYLEEPAPHPPWDPNSISPYVPEKQARHYARAALYNLVEFQLGVKRFRSKHGGLWLMSDSETETKVSDAVYRIEWHNNLTSEDESWLRRNLADSRHEEFEHFWRVILSFPDGVRIHDKWQDLVRDGVGLTTDSEKEHSQVWLTIRACNDYMQWVDADWLKIADWYRPGSTPERGISAGELYNKLLGARSS
;
A
#
# COMPACT_ATOMS: atom_id res chain seq x y z
N MET A 1 30.36 -32.19 -11.13
CA MET A 1 29.13 -32.95 -11.43
C MET A 1 27.99 -31.95 -11.30
N GLY A 2 27.45 -31.52 -12.43
CA GLY A 2 26.73 -30.25 -12.57
C GLY A 2 25.31 -30.27 -12.00
N MET A 3 24.96 -29.23 -11.24
CA MET A 3 23.58 -28.78 -11.05
C MET A 3 23.46 -27.36 -11.59
N VAL A 4 23.53 -27.25 -12.92
CA VAL A 4 22.93 -26.12 -13.66
C VAL A 4 21.64 -26.69 -14.24
N GLY A 5 20.60 -26.72 -13.41
CA GLY A 5 19.27 -27.22 -13.77
C GLY A 5 18.26 -26.09 -13.74
N GLU A 6 18.13 -25.40 -14.87
CA GLU A 6 16.94 -24.66 -15.33
C GLU A 6 16.30 -23.64 -14.37
N ASN A 7 16.98 -22.50 -14.22
CA ASN A 7 16.35 -21.23 -13.82
C ASN A 7 15.53 -20.61 -14.99
N SER A 8 14.70 -21.43 -15.66
CA SER A 8 13.85 -20.98 -16.74
C SER A 8 12.70 -20.17 -16.16
N ALA A 9 12.49 -18.94 -16.65
CA ALA A 9 11.36 -18.12 -16.24
C ALA A 9 10.04 -18.86 -16.49
N ILE A 10 9.13 -18.84 -15.51
CA ILE A 10 7.76 -19.34 -15.70
C ILE A 10 7.08 -18.42 -16.73
N ARG A 11 6.53 -19.01 -17.80
CA ARG A 11 5.90 -18.26 -18.90
C ARG A 11 4.38 -18.35 -18.80
N PHE A 12 3.72 -17.32 -19.30
CA PHE A 12 2.26 -17.23 -19.32
C PHE A 12 1.59 -18.42 -20.00
N ASP A 13 2.05 -18.79 -21.21
CA ASP A 13 1.48 -19.90 -21.97
C ASP A 13 1.60 -21.24 -21.22
N ASP A 14 2.70 -21.45 -20.50
CA ASP A 14 2.94 -22.66 -19.72
C ASP A 14 2.00 -22.75 -18.50
N VAL A 15 1.69 -21.61 -17.87
CA VAL A 15 0.71 -21.53 -16.78
C VAL A 15 -0.70 -21.77 -17.31
N MET A 16 -1.03 -21.20 -18.47
CA MET A 16 -2.32 -21.40 -19.12
C MET A 16 -2.59 -22.86 -19.48
N ILE A 17 -1.56 -23.63 -19.89
CA ILE A 17 -1.68 -25.07 -20.15
C ILE A 17 -2.10 -25.80 -18.87
N ASP A 18 -1.40 -25.58 -17.76
CA ASP A 18 -1.71 -26.22 -16.47
C ASP A 18 -3.10 -25.83 -15.96
N LEU A 19 -3.44 -24.54 -16.02
CA LEU A 19 -4.76 -24.04 -15.62
C LEU A 19 -5.89 -24.61 -16.49
N THR A 20 -5.63 -24.87 -17.77
CA THR A 20 -6.60 -25.51 -18.68
C THR A 20 -6.86 -26.96 -18.29
N VAL A 21 -5.80 -27.72 -17.97
CA VAL A 21 -5.91 -29.09 -17.46
C VAL A 21 -6.70 -29.10 -16.15
N LEU A 22 -6.39 -28.16 -15.25
CA LEU A 22 -7.06 -28.06 -13.96
C LEU A 22 -8.53 -27.65 -14.11
N ARG A 23 -8.86 -26.67 -14.95
CA ARG A 23 -10.26 -26.31 -15.27
C ARG A 23 -11.06 -27.54 -15.70
N ASP A 24 -10.46 -28.39 -16.54
CA ASP A 24 -11.15 -29.55 -17.11
C ASP A 24 -11.42 -30.65 -16.10
N ARG A 25 -10.53 -30.85 -15.13
CA ARG A 25 -10.61 -31.95 -14.16
C ARG A 25 -11.09 -31.48 -12.80
N GLY A 26 -10.57 -30.37 -12.30
CA GLY A 26 -10.87 -29.75 -11.01
C GLY A 26 -9.78 -29.95 -9.98
N SER A 27 -9.74 -29.08 -8.97
CA SER A 27 -8.78 -29.12 -7.87
C SER A 27 -8.77 -30.45 -7.09
N GLY A 28 -9.90 -31.16 -7.04
CA GLY A 28 -10.03 -32.43 -6.33
C GLY A 28 -9.22 -33.59 -6.91
N TYR A 29 -8.61 -33.37 -8.08
CA TYR A 29 -7.80 -34.34 -8.81
C TYR A 29 -6.34 -33.91 -8.96
N ILE A 30 -5.88 -32.81 -8.34
CA ILE A 30 -4.52 -32.27 -8.52
C ILE A 30 -3.42 -33.34 -8.38
N ARG A 31 -3.59 -34.29 -7.46
CA ARG A 31 -2.66 -35.41 -7.23
C ARG A 31 -2.41 -36.28 -8.47
N ASP A 32 -3.40 -36.38 -9.35
CA ASP A 32 -3.38 -37.24 -10.54
C ASP A 32 -3.11 -36.45 -11.83
N LEU A 33 -2.87 -35.13 -11.74
CA LEU A 33 -2.66 -34.25 -12.88
C LEU A 33 -1.17 -33.91 -13.08
N ALA A 34 -0.74 -33.92 -14.33
CA ALA A 34 0.55 -33.36 -14.71
C ALA A 34 0.43 -31.83 -14.76
N LEU A 35 0.90 -31.15 -13.72
CA LEU A 35 0.92 -29.69 -13.60
C LEU A 35 2.37 -29.19 -13.37
N PRO A 36 3.28 -29.41 -14.34
CA PRO A 36 4.70 -29.13 -14.16
C PRO A 36 5.01 -27.65 -13.89
N THR A 37 4.23 -26.74 -14.48
CA THR A 37 4.44 -25.30 -14.35
C THR A 37 3.97 -24.79 -13.00
N LEU A 38 2.79 -25.22 -12.53
CA LEU A 38 2.29 -24.90 -11.20
C LEU A 38 3.14 -25.56 -10.10
N SER A 39 3.68 -26.76 -10.36
CA SER A 39 4.64 -27.41 -9.46
C SER A 39 5.93 -26.59 -9.32
N ARG A 40 6.46 -26.07 -10.44
CA ARG A 40 7.60 -25.15 -10.43
C ARG A 40 7.27 -23.83 -9.73
N ALA A 41 6.07 -23.28 -9.94
CA ALA A 41 5.61 -22.07 -9.26
C ALA A 41 5.61 -22.24 -7.74
N VAL A 42 5.13 -23.38 -7.25
CA VAL A 42 5.17 -23.75 -5.83
C VAL A 42 6.61 -23.79 -5.29
N THR A 43 7.57 -24.34 -6.04
CA THR A 43 9.00 -24.30 -5.67
C THR A 43 9.56 -22.88 -5.67
N VAL A 44 9.19 -22.05 -6.65
CA VAL A 44 9.57 -20.63 -6.68
C VAL A 44 8.96 -19.85 -5.52
N LEU A 45 7.80 -20.26 -5.00
CA LEU A 45 7.18 -19.60 -3.85
C LEU A 45 7.59 -20.19 -2.50
N ASP A 46 8.41 -21.26 -2.50
CA ASP A 46 8.85 -21.95 -1.29
C ASP A 46 7.68 -22.48 -0.44
N LEU A 47 6.58 -22.88 -1.10
CA LEU A 47 5.35 -23.36 -0.44
C LEU A 47 5.42 -24.83 0.00
N THR A 48 6.57 -25.49 -0.17
CA THR A 48 6.83 -26.88 0.24
C THR A 48 8.34 -27.13 0.29
N ASP A 49 8.78 -27.95 1.23
CA ASP A 49 10.17 -28.39 1.37
C ASP A 49 10.61 -29.41 0.30
N GLY A 50 9.76 -29.62 -0.73
CA GLY A 50 10.07 -30.45 -1.89
C GLY A 50 9.54 -31.89 -1.81
N GLU A 51 8.90 -32.27 -0.70
CA GLU A 51 8.27 -33.59 -0.56
C GLU A 51 7.11 -33.77 -1.57
N ALA A 52 7.09 -34.91 -2.26
CA ALA A 52 6.09 -35.16 -3.29
C ALA A 52 4.65 -35.23 -2.75
N GLU A 53 4.48 -35.57 -1.46
CA GLU A 53 3.17 -35.74 -0.84
C GLU A 53 2.45 -34.43 -0.53
N GLU A 54 3.19 -33.35 -0.29
CA GLU A 54 2.67 -32.01 0.05
C GLU A 54 2.31 -31.16 -1.18
N ARG A 55 2.88 -31.48 -2.34
CA ARG A 55 2.70 -30.70 -3.58
C ARG A 55 1.24 -30.42 -3.97
N PRO A 56 0.28 -31.37 -3.85
CA PRO A 56 -1.11 -31.07 -4.19
C PRO A 56 -1.75 -30.00 -3.28
N ALA A 57 -1.38 -29.99 -2.00
CA ALA A 57 -1.85 -28.98 -1.06
C ALA A 57 -1.21 -27.62 -1.38
N ALA A 58 0.10 -27.60 -1.64
CA ALA A 58 0.82 -26.39 -2.01
C ALA A 58 0.29 -25.75 -3.32
N ILE A 59 -0.02 -26.55 -4.35
CA ILE A 59 -0.66 -26.06 -5.58
C ILE A 59 -2.05 -25.48 -5.29
N SER A 60 -2.82 -26.11 -4.40
CA SER A 60 -4.14 -25.59 -4.01
C SER A 60 -4.03 -24.25 -3.27
N SER A 61 -3.03 -24.11 -2.39
CA SER A 61 -2.74 -22.86 -1.68
C SER A 61 -2.29 -21.75 -2.65
N LEU A 62 -1.36 -22.06 -3.56
CA LEU A 62 -0.94 -21.14 -4.63
C LEU A 62 -2.13 -20.59 -5.40
N LEU A 63 -3.05 -21.46 -5.82
CA LEU A 63 -4.19 -21.05 -6.65
C LEU A 63 -5.22 -20.23 -5.87
N ARG A 64 -5.35 -20.47 -4.55
CA ARG A 64 -6.19 -19.61 -3.70
C ARG A 64 -5.57 -18.23 -3.54
N GLU A 65 -4.28 -18.17 -3.26
CA GLU A 65 -3.55 -16.90 -3.16
C GLU A 65 -3.62 -16.12 -4.49
N ALA A 66 -3.50 -16.79 -5.62
CA ALA A 66 -3.67 -16.18 -6.93
C ALA A 66 -5.11 -15.69 -7.18
N ALA A 67 -6.13 -16.40 -6.68
CA ALA A 67 -7.52 -15.95 -6.78
C ALA A 67 -7.79 -14.72 -5.90
N ASP A 68 -7.22 -14.67 -4.69
CA ASP A 68 -7.33 -13.53 -3.77
C ASP A 68 -6.72 -12.25 -4.38
N ARG A 69 -5.68 -12.38 -5.22
CA ARG A 69 -5.08 -11.25 -5.96
C ARG A 69 -6.01 -10.59 -6.96
N LEU A 70 -7.10 -11.26 -7.38
CA LEU A 70 -8.10 -10.63 -8.24
C LEU A 70 -8.95 -9.57 -7.51
N GLY A 71 -8.78 -9.43 -6.19
CA GLY A 71 -9.30 -8.30 -5.41
C GLY A 71 -10.77 -8.43 -5.02
N GLY A 72 -11.30 -9.65 -4.94
CA GLY A 72 -12.69 -9.94 -4.57
C GLY A 72 -13.71 -9.83 -5.70
N GLY A 73 -14.97 -10.13 -5.37
CA GLY A 73 -16.12 -10.01 -6.27
C GLY A 73 -16.18 -11.10 -7.36
N VAL A 74 -16.94 -10.79 -8.43
CA VAL A 74 -17.37 -11.77 -9.45
C VAL A 74 -16.20 -12.50 -10.12
N TRP A 75 -15.08 -11.82 -10.37
CA TRP A 75 -13.92 -12.42 -11.06
C TRP A 75 -13.19 -13.44 -10.19
N GLN A 76 -12.94 -13.10 -8.91
CA GLN A 76 -12.36 -14.03 -7.94
C GLN A 76 -13.25 -15.26 -7.76
N GLU A 77 -14.54 -15.06 -7.46
CA GLU A 77 -15.46 -16.16 -7.21
C GLU A 77 -15.61 -17.06 -8.46
N ALA A 78 -15.66 -16.47 -9.65
CA ALA A 78 -15.72 -17.23 -10.90
C ALA A 78 -14.46 -18.06 -11.16
N ALA A 79 -13.27 -17.54 -10.80
CA ALA A 79 -12.03 -18.30 -10.87
C ALA A 79 -12.05 -19.50 -9.90
N GLU A 80 -12.46 -19.25 -8.66
CA GLU A 80 -12.57 -20.29 -7.63
C GLU A 80 -13.56 -21.38 -8.04
N TYR A 81 -14.73 -21.04 -8.56
CA TYR A 81 -15.68 -22.04 -9.07
C TYR A 81 -15.14 -22.76 -10.31
N SER A 82 -14.52 -22.06 -11.25
CA SER A 82 -14.01 -22.67 -12.49
C SER A 82 -12.93 -23.73 -12.23
N LEU A 83 -12.05 -23.46 -11.26
CA LEU A 83 -10.96 -24.36 -10.87
C LEU A 83 -11.37 -25.35 -9.75
N GLY A 84 -12.53 -25.14 -9.12
CA GLY A 84 -13.05 -25.97 -8.03
C GLY A 84 -12.39 -25.70 -6.68
N LEU A 85 -11.93 -24.47 -6.43
CA LEU A 85 -11.28 -24.07 -5.18
C LEU A 85 -12.27 -23.86 -4.03
N VAL A 86 -13.54 -23.56 -4.37
CA VAL A 86 -14.64 -23.42 -3.39
C VAL A 86 -14.86 -24.74 -2.66
N ARG A 87 -14.98 -24.68 -1.32
CA ARG A 87 -15.17 -25.85 -0.48
C ARG A 87 -16.43 -26.64 -0.90
N GLY A 88 -16.28 -27.93 -1.14
CA GLY A 88 -17.36 -28.81 -1.59
C GLY A 88 -17.50 -28.93 -3.11
N THR A 89 -16.77 -28.10 -3.89
CA THR A 89 -16.82 -28.10 -5.37
C THR A 89 -15.66 -28.81 -6.04
N GLN A 90 -14.69 -29.30 -5.26
CA GLN A 90 -13.41 -29.80 -5.75
C GLN A 90 -13.54 -30.93 -6.79
N ARG A 91 -14.55 -31.80 -6.61
CA ARG A 91 -14.85 -32.94 -7.50
C ARG A 91 -16.09 -32.76 -8.34
N TRP A 92 -16.67 -31.56 -8.39
CA TRP A 92 -17.81 -31.31 -9.26
C TRP A 92 -17.45 -31.58 -10.73
N PRO A 93 -18.38 -32.02 -11.58
CA PRO A 93 -18.13 -32.08 -13.02
C PRO A 93 -17.84 -30.69 -13.58
N LYS A 94 -17.03 -30.61 -14.64
CA LYS A 94 -16.72 -29.36 -15.38
C LYS A 94 -17.97 -28.55 -15.72
N THR A 95 -19.04 -29.22 -16.13
CA THR A 95 -20.33 -28.59 -16.49
C THR A 95 -20.98 -27.89 -15.30
N ALA A 96 -20.93 -28.49 -14.11
CA ALA A 96 -21.50 -27.91 -12.89
C ALA A 96 -20.67 -26.71 -12.39
N ARG A 97 -19.33 -26.84 -12.36
CA ARG A 97 -18.42 -25.73 -12.02
C ARG A 97 -18.61 -24.53 -12.96
N ARG A 98 -18.70 -24.80 -14.26
CA ARG A 98 -18.96 -23.77 -15.27
C ARG A 98 -20.31 -23.10 -15.08
N ALA A 99 -21.35 -23.85 -14.75
CA ALA A 99 -22.67 -23.27 -14.51
C ALA A 99 -22.66 -22.36 -13.29
N ALA A 100 -21.99 -22.75 -12.20
CA ALA A 100 -21.82 -21.93 -11.02
C ALA A 100 -21.05 -20.62 -11.34
N ALA A 101 -19.92 -20.72 -12.04
CA ALA A 101 -19.16 -19.55 -12.45
C ALA A 101 -19.93 -18.62 -13.42
N ALA A 102 -20.70 -19.18 -14.35
CA ALA A 102 -21.49 -18.40 -15.30
C ALA A 102 -22.63 -17.62 -14.62
N ASN A 103 -23.23 -18.18 -13.57
CA ASN A 103 -24.28 -17.52 -12.79
C ASN A 103 -23.79 -16.24 -12.11
N LEU A 104 -22.52 -16.18 -11.70
CA LEU A 104 -21.95 -14.97 -11.08
C LEU A 104 -21.88 -13.78 -12.04
N PHE A 105 -21.85 -14.04 -13.35
CA PHE A 105 -21.90 -13.02 -14.40
C PHE A 105 -23.31 -12.78 -14.96
N ASP A 106 -24.34 -13.41 -14.39
CA ASP A 106 -25.70 -13.46 -14.95
C ASP A 106 -25.73 -13.95 -16.41
N ARG A 107 -24.89 -14.94 -16.74
CA ARG A 107 -24.77 -15.51 -18.10
C ARG A 107 -25.14 -16.99 -18.15
N LYS A 108 -25.57 -17.43 -19.33
CA LYS A 108 -25.71 -18.85 -19.63
C LYS A 108 -24.32 -19.51 -19.75
N PRO A 109 -24.18 -20.80 -19.37
CA PRO A 109 -22.89 -21.50 -19.41
C PRO A 109 -22.22 -21.52 -20.79
N ASP A 110 -23.00 -21.58 -21.87
CA ASP A 110 -22.45 -21.55 -23.24
C ASP A 110 -21.89 -20.18 -23.62
N THR A 111 -22.51 -19.10 -23.15
CA THR A 111 -22.03 -17.72 -23.37
C THR A 111 -20.76 -17.47 -22.57
N TYR A 112 -20.74 -17.88 -21.29
CA TYR A 112 -19.57 -17.79 -20.42
C TYR A 112 -18.35 -18.49 -21.02
N ARG A 113 -18.53 -19.72 -21.52
CA ARG A 113 -17.48 -20.52 -22.17
C ARG A 113 -16.78 -19.78 -23.33
N LYS A 114 -17.50 -18.95 -24.09
CA LYS A 114 -16.98 -18.33 -25.32
C LYS A 114 -16.04 -17.17 -25.07
N SER A 115 -16.12 -16.50 -23.91
CA SER A 115 -15.31 -15.32 -23.64
C SER A 115 -14.81 -15.25 -22.20
N GLN A 116 -15.72 -15.17 -21.22
CA GLN A 116 -15.37 -14.95 -19.82
C GLN A 116 -14.55 -16.09 -19.22
N GLU A 117 -14.84 -17.35 -19.57
CA GLU A 117 -14.09 -18.51 -19.04
C GLU A 117 -12.59 -18.44 -19.39
N LEU A 118 -12.25 -17.99 -20.60
CA LEU A 118 -10.86 -17.82 -21.00
C LEU A 118 -10.22 -16.64 -20.27
N GLU A 119 -10.95 -15.53 -20.14
CA GLU A 119 -10.46 -14.32 -19.47
C GLU A 119 -10.18 -14.55 -17.98
N VAL A 120 -11.04 -15.30 -17.30
CA VAL A 120 -10.82 -15.74 -15.91
C VAL A 120 -9.51 -16.52 -15.79
N LEU A 121 -9.23 -17.44 -16.71
CA LEU A 121 -7.97 -18.20 -16.69
C LEU A 121 -6.75 -17.31 -16.97
N ARG A 122 -6.87 -16.31 -17.86
CA ARG A 122 -5.78 -15.37 -18.15
C ARG A 122 -5.43 -14.53 -16.92
N GLN A 123 -6.43 -13.99 -16.23
CA GLN A 123 -6.22 -13.24 -14.99
C GLN A 123 -5.59 -14.10 -13.90
N MET A 124 -6.00 -15.37 -13.78
CA MET A 124 -5.35 -16.32 -12.88
C MET A 124 -3.90 -16.60 -13.26
N ALA A 125 -3.58 -16.71 -14.56
CA ALA A 125 -2.20 -16.90 -15.01
C ALA A 125 -1.32 -15.68 -14.69
N ASP A 126 -1.84 -14.48 -14.91
CA ASP A 126 -1.14 -13.23 -14.55
C ASP A 126 -0.89 -13.15 -13.03
N ALA A 127 -1.90 -13.48 -12.22
CA ALA A 127 -1.76 -13.51 -10.76
C ALA A 127 -0.70 -14.52 -10.29
N VAL A 128 -0.65 -15.72 -10.87
CA VAL A 128 0.41 -16.71 -10.57
C VAL A 128 1.79 -16.18 -10.95
N LEU A 129 1.92 -15.53 -12.10
CA LEU A 129 3.19 -14.95 -12.54
C LEU A 129 3.63 -13.79 -11.64
N GLU A 130 2.70 -12.97 -11.19
CA GLU A 130 2.94 -11.88 -10.24
C GLU A 130 3.48 -12.41 -8.92
N LEU A 131 2.83 -13.42 -8.33
CA LEU A 131 3.32 -14.11 -7.12
C LEU A 131 4.74 -14.66 -7.32
N CYS A 132 4.97 -15.37 -8.43
CA CYS A 132 6.30 -15.91 -8.75
C CYS A 132 7.35 -14.81 -8.97
N HIS A 133 6.95 -13.67 -9.52
CA HIS A 133 7.84 -12.53 -9.69
C HIS A 133 8.24 -11.94 -8.33
N GLU A 134 7.28 -11.67 -7.46
CA GLU A 134 7.51 -11.17 -6.10
C GLU A 134 8.41 -12.10 -5.28
N ALA A 135 8.19 -13.42 -5.33
CA ALA A 135 9.02 -14.38 -4.63
C ALA A 135 10.46 -14.42 -5.14
N ARG A 136 10.67 -14.24 -6.46
CA ARG A 136 12.02 -14.09 -7.02
C ARG A 136 12.69 -12.81 -6.55
N LEU A 137 11.97 -11.69 -6.46
CA LEU A 137 12.52 -10.45 -5.91
C LEU A 137 12.96 -10.64 -4.46
N ARG A 138 12.10 -11.28 -3.64
CA ARG A 138 12.40 -11.55 -2.23
C ARG A 138 13.62 -12.46 -2.06
N ARG A 139 13.75 -13.53 -2.85
CA ARG A 139 14.91 -14.42 -2.76
C ARG A 139 16.19 -13.80 -3.30
N SER A 140 16.11 -13.05 -4.40
CA SER A 140 17.27 -12.32 -4.91
C SER A 140 17.77 -11.29 -3.90
N ARG A 141 16.87 -10.71 -3.09
CA ARG A 141 17.24 -9.83 -1.98
C ARG A 141 18.02 -10.59 -0.88
N ILE A 142 17.55 -11.77 -0.45
CA ILE A 142 18.25 -12.61 0.54
C ILE A 142 19.62 -13.04 0.02
N ASP A 143 19.71 -13.42 -1.26
CA ASP A 143 20.99 -13.79 -1.88
C ASP A 143 21.96 -12.59 -1.94
N MET A 144 21.44 -11.36 -2.03
CA MET A 144 22.22 -10.12 -2.05
C MET A 144 22.61 -9.60 -0.66
N GLU A 145 21.82 -9.83 0.40
CA GLU A 145 22.27 -9.66 1.79
C GLU A 145 23.53 -10.51 2.06
N ASN A 146 23.61 -11.67 1.41
CA ASN A 146 24.74 -12.59 1.50
C ASN A 146 25.88 -12.29 0.51
N GLN A 147 25.64 -11.55 -0.58
CA GLN A 147 26.62 -11.26 -1.64
C GLN A 147 26.54 -9.79 -2.12
N ARG A 148 27.56 -8.99 -1.78
CA ARG A 148 27.69 -7.56 -2.15
C ARG A 148 27.75 -7.34 -3.68
N HIS A 149 26.74 -6.67 -4.24
CA HIS A 149 26.76 -5.40 -5.04
C HIS A 149 25.56 -5.36 -6.04
N PRO A 150 24.53 -4.53 -5.80
CA PRO A 150 23.32 -4.42 -6.66
C PRO A 150 23.51 -3.70 -8.00
N ALA A 151 24.66 -3.05 -8.21
CA ALA A 151 24.88 -2.12 -9.31
C ALA A 151 24.82 -2.78 -10.70
N ASP A 152 24.96 -4.10 -10.78
CA ASP A 152 25.00 -4.85 -12.04
C ASP A 152 23.67 -5.58 -12.39
N SER A 153 22.59 -5.36 -11.64
CA SER A 153 21.34 -6.15 -11.79
C SER A 153 20.13 -5.33 -12.28
N ARG A 154 19.26 -5.99 -13.07
CA ARG A 154 17.89 -5.51 -13.41
C ARG A 154 17.04 -5.12 -12.17
N LEU A 155 17.44 -5.57 -10.98
CA LEU A 155 16.84 -5.22 -9.69
C LEU A 155 17.06 -3.75 -9.30
N ALA A 156 18.14 -3.12 -9.78
CA ALA A 156 18.40 -1.70 -9.53
C ALA A 156 17.23 -0.81 -10.01
N VAL A 157 16.72 -1.10 -11.21
CA VAL A 157 15.56 -0.40 -11.79
C VAL A 157 14.31 -0.62 -10.95
N GLN A 158 14.08 -1.85 -10.49
CA GLN A 158 12.90 -2.18 -9.69
C GLN A 158 12.94 -1.54 -8.31
N TRP A 159 14.13 -1.37 -7.73
CA TRP A 159 14.31 -0.63 -6.48
C TRP A 159 14.09 0.86 -6.64
N VAL A 160 14.59 1.48 -7.72
CA VAL A 160 14.31 2.89 -8.00
C VAL A 160 12.81 3.13 -8.16
N GLU A 161 12.10 2.29 -8.92
CA GLU A 161 10.64 2.37 -9.05
C GLU A 161 9.91 2.21 -7.70
N ARG A 162 10.41 1.34 -6.82
CA ARG A 162 9.84 1.15 -5.47
C ARG A 162 10.09 2.35 -4.57
N PHE A 163 11.29 2.91 -4.60
CA PHE A 163 11.61 4.12 -3.85
C PHE A 163 10.87 5.35 -4.37
N GLU A 164 10.61 5.45 -5.67
CA GLU A 164 9.68 6.46 -6.18
C GLU A 164 8.28 6.32 -5.55
N ALA A 165 7.78 5.09 -5.43
CA ALA A 165 6.50 4.84 -4.77
C ALA A 165 6.55 5.19 -3.27
N TYR A 166 7.63 4.87 -2.56
CA TYR A 166 7.79 5.24 -1.14
C TYR A 166 7.88 6.75 -0.98
N ASN A 167 8.63 7.46 -1.83
CA ASN A 167 8.74 8.91 -1.79
C ASN A 167 7.40 9.62 -2.10
N ARG A 168 6.54 9.01 -2.92
CA ARG A 168 5.16 9.49 -3.12
C ARG A 168 4.30 9.39 -1.85
N LEU A 169 4.58 8.44 -0.96
CA LEU A 169 3.94 8.34 0.37
C LEU A 169 4.62 9.23 1.40
N TRP A 170 5.93 9.41 1.27
CA TRP A 170 6.74 10.23 2.16
C TRP A 170 6.24 11.68 2.21
N THR A 171 5.94 12.28 1.05
CA THR A 171 5.50 13.68 0.98
C THR A 171 4.20 13.94 1.77
N PRO A 172 3.10 13.18 1.57
CA PRO A 172 1.90 13.37 2.37
C PRO A 172 2.08 12.93 3.83
N ALA A 173 2.93 11.95 4.15
CA ALA A 173 3.23 11.60 5.55
C ALA A 173 3.96 12.74 6.29
N TYR A 174 4.94 13.37 5.63
CA TYR A 174 5.61 14.56 6.12
C TYR A 174 4.62 15.71 6.34
N ALA A 175 3.83 16.02 5.31
CA ALA A 175 2.87 17.11 5.37
C ALA A 175 1.77 16.86 6.42
N LEU A 176 1.37 15.61 6.64
CA LEU A 176 0.46 15.23 7.72
C LEU A 176 1.06 15.57 9.09
N ALA A 177 2.27 15.10 9.40
CA ALA A 177 2.94 15.38 10.66
C ALA A 177 3.13 16.89 10.87
N ALA A 178 3.69 17.58 9.89
CA ALA A 178 3.98 19.01 9.96
C ALA A 178 2.71 19.85 10.15
N ASN A 179 1.60 19.51 9.49
CA ASN A 179 0.33 20.23 9.68
C ASN A 179 -0.32 19.92 11.03
N LEU A 180 -0.16 18.71 11.58
CA LEU A 180 -0.65 18.41 12.92
C LEU A 180 0.14 19.17 13.98
N GLU A 181 1.47 19.18 13.90
CA GLU A 181 2.35 19.96 14.79
C GLU A 181 2.02 21.46 14.69
N ALA A 182 1.92 22.00 13.48
CA ALA A 182 1.55 23.39 13.26
C ALA A 182 0.17 23.71 13.85
N ALA A 183 -0.82 22.82 13.72
CA ALA A 183 -2.14 23.03 14.32
C ALA A 183 -2.06 23.08 15.85
N LEU A 184 -1.34 22.12 16.47
CA LEU A 184 -1.19 22.02 17.92
C LEU A 184 -0.50 23.26 18.50
N ASP A 185 0.59 23.70 17.89
CA ASP A 185 1.32 24.90 18.31
C ASP A 185 0.48 26.17 18.13
N THR A 186 -0.22 26.28 16.99
CA THR A 186 -1.07 27.45 16.69
C THR A 186 -2.23 27.59 17.67
N TYR A 187 -2.77 26.49 18.20
CA TYR A 187 -3.83 26.54 19.21
C TYR A 187 -3.37 27.20 20.54
N LEU A 188 -2.06 27.25 20.81
CA LEU A 188 -1.48 27.85 22.01
C LEU A 188 -1.11 29.33 21.83
N GLU A 189 -1.17 29.86 20.62
CA GLU A 189 -0.84 31.25 20.33
C GLU A 189 -1.92 32.23 20.78
N GLU A 190 -1.52 33.46 21.09
CA GLU A 190 -2.44 34.54 21.45
C GLU A 190 -2.97 35.28 20.20
N PRO A 191 -4.24 35.72 20.20
CA PRO A 191 -4.77 36.58 19.13
C PRO A 191 -3.98 37.87 18.96
N ALA A 192 -3.84 38.33 17.71
CA ALA A 192 -3.09 39.55 17.39
C ALA A 192 -3.86 40.46 16.41
N PRO A 193 -3.56 41.77 16.36
CA PRO A 193 -4.23 42.71 15.45
C PRO A 193 -4.03 42.41 13.96
N HIS A 194 -2.97 41.68 13.62
CA HIS A 194 -2.63 41.27 12.26
C HIS A 194 -1.91 39.91 12.29
N PRO A 195 -1.93 39.11 11.19
CA PRO A 195 -1.21 37.85 11.11
C PRO A 195 0.30 38.04 11.29
N PRO A 196 1.01 37.03 11.83
CA PRO A 196 2.44 37.13 12.03
C PRO A 196 3.21 37.24 10.71
N TRP A 197 2.69 36.76 9.59
CA TRP A 197 3.33 36.87 8.26
C TRP A 197 2.94 38.12 7.47
N ASP A 198 1.93 38.89 7.90
CA ASP A 198 1.50 40.12 7.22
C ASP A 198 1.17 41.23 8.23
N PRO A 199 2.18 42.02 8.66
CA PRO A 199 1.99 43.11 9.61
C PRO A 199 1.07 44.23 9.12
N ASN A 200 0.85 44.33 7.82
CA ASN A 200 0.02 45.39 7.23
C ASN A 200 -1.42 44.94 6.99
N SER A 201 -1.75 43.68 7.31
CA SER A 201 -3.11 43.18 7.19
C SER A 201 -4.04 43.91 8.14
N ILE A 202 -5.17 44.36 7.60
CA ILE A 202 -6.28 44.90 8.39
C ILE A 202 -7.13 43.82 9.07
N SER A 203 -6.90 42.54 8.73
CA SER A 203 -7.65 41.42 9.30
C SER A 203 -6.93 40.91 10.56
N PRO A 204 -7.62 40.77 11.70
CA PRO A 204 -7.01 40.26 12.92
C PRO A 204 -6.55 38.81 12.75
N TYR A 205 -5.47 38.47 13.42
CA TYR A 205 -5.02 37.10 13.57
C TYR A 205 -5.88 36.37 14.59
N VAL A 206 -6.51 35.29 14.14
CA VAL A 206 -7.32 34.41 14.98
C VAL A 206 -6.66 33.03 14.98
N PRO A 207 -5.83 32.71 15.99
CA PRO A 207 -5.08 31.47 16.07
C PRO A 207 -5.97 30.23 15.90
N GLU A 208 -7.12 30.19 16.55
CA GLU A 208 -8.07 29.08 16.41
C GLU A 208 -8.49 28.84 14.94
N LYS A 209 -8.73 29.90 14.17
CA LYS A 209 -9.11 29.76 12.75
C LYS A 209 -7.94 29.21 11.93
N GLN A 210 -6.72 29.65 12.22
CA GLN A 210 -5.51 29.19 11.55
C GLN A 210 -5.19 27.73 11.92
N ALA A 211 -5.26 27.37 13.20
CA ALA A 211 -5.07 26.02 13.70
C ALA A 211 -6.06 25.03 13.06
N ARG A 212 -7.34 25.40 12.97
CA ARG A 212 -8.35 24.60 12.27
C ARG A 212 -8.04 24.42 10.79
N HIS A 213 -7.42 25.40 10.14
CA HIS A 213 -6.96 25.28 8.75
C HIS A 213 -5.80 24.29 8.62
N TYR A 214 -4.80 24.33 9.51
CA TYR A 214 -3.74 23.32 9.55
C TYR A 214 -4.28 21.92 9.84
N ALA A 215 -5.18 21.77 10.83
CA ALA A 215 -5.84 20.50 11.10
C ALA A 215 -6.60 19.98 9.87
N ARG A 216 -7.26 20.86 9.11
CA ARG A 216 -7.93 20.52 7.85
C ARG A 216 -6.93 20.07 6.77
N ALA A 217 -5.80 20.76 6.65
CA ALA A 217 -4.71 20.35 5.76
C ALA A 217 -4.15 18.98 6.14
N ALA A 218 -3.98 18.71 7.44
CA ALA A 218 -3.56 17.41 7.93
C ALA A 218 -4.50 16.28 7.50
N LEU A 219 -5.82 16.44 7.64
CA LEU A 219 -6.77 15.40 7.19
C LEU A 219 -6.66 15.14 5.69
N TYR A 220 -6.51 16.18 4.87
CA TYR A 220 -6.29 16.01 3.44
C TYR A 220 -5.02 15.18 3.15
N ASN A 221 -3.90 15.51 3.81
CA ASN A 221 -2.64 14.77 3.65
C ASN A 221 -2.73 13.31 4.14
N LEU A 222 -3.51 13.04 5.20
CA LEU A 222 -3.80 11.66 5.62
C LEU A 222 -4.53 10.90 4.50
N VAL A 223 -5.53 11.52 3.86
CA VAL A 223 -6.29 10.89 2.78
C VAL A 223 -5.43 10.68 1.53
N GLU A 224 -4.56 11.63 1.19
CA GLU A 224 -3.54 11.46 0.13
C GLU A 224 -2.61 10.29 0.44
N PHE A 225 -2.09 10.21 1.66
CA PHE A 225 -1.24 9.11 2.11
C PHE A 225 -1.94 7.77 1.95
N GLN A 226 -3.16 7.64 2.47
CA GLN A 226 -3.93 6.39 2.38
C GLN A 226 -4.29 6.03 0.93
N LEU A 227 -4.59 7.01 0.08
CA LEU A 227 -4.82 6.79 -1.35
C LEU A 227 -3.54 6.31 -2.04
N GLY A 228 -2.39 6.88 -1.68
CA GLY A 228 -1.07 6.44 -2.08
C GLY A 228 -0.81 4.99 -1.67
N VAL A 229 -1.06 4.62 -0.41
CA VAL A 229 -0.90 3.25 0.11
C VAL A 229 -1.78 2.28 -0.65
N LYS A 230 -3.04 2.64 -0.94
CA LYS A 230 -3.95 1.82 -1.76
C LYS A 230 -3.40 1.60 -3.17
N ARG A 231 -2.90 2.66 -3.82
CA ARG A 231 -2.28 2.58 -5.15
C ARG A 231 -1.01 1.75 -5.14
N PHE A 232 -0.20 1.87 -4.08
CA PHE A 232 0.96 1.02 -3.85
C PHE A 232 0.54 -0.44 -3.76
N ARG A 233 -0.37 -0.80 -2.84
CA ARG A 233 -0.87 -2.18 -2.69
C ARG A 233 -1.41 -2.74 -4.02
N SER A 234 -2.18 -1.95 -4.78
CA SER A 234 -2.73 -2.35 -6.08
C SER A 234 -1.67 -2.55 -7.17
N LYS A 235 -0.58 -1.78 -7.17
CA LYS A 235 0.46 -1.87 -8.21
C LYS A 235 1.55 -2.89 -7.86
N HIS A 236 1.73 -3.15 -6.58
CA HIS A 236 2.96 -3.74 -6.05
C HIS A 236 2.74 -4.88 -5.05
N GLY A 237 1.48 -5.32 -4.87
CA GLY A 237 1.09 -6.43 -4.00
C GLY A 237 1.22 -6.16 -2.50
N GLY A 238 1.57 -4.93 -2.11
CA GLY A 238 1.84 -4.57 -0.71
C GLY A 238 3.20 -5.04 -0.19
N LEU A 239 4.05 -5.58 -1.05
CA LEU A 239 5.41 -5.97 -0.69
C LEU A 239 6.30 -4.73 -0.55
N TRP A 240 6.65 -4.38 0.69
CA TRP A 240 7.74 -3.46 0.97
C TRP A 240 9.05 -4.17 0.66
N LEU A 241 9.85 -3.58 -0.22
CA LEU A 241 11.21 -3.97 -0.56
C LEU A 241 12.16 -2.92 0.00
N MET A 242 12.86 -3.24 1.08
CA MET A 242 13.88 -2.37 1.72
C MET A 242 15.25 -3.08 1.74
N SER A 243 16.29 -2.43 2.26
CA SER A 243 17.62 -3.06 2.34
C SER A 243 17.66 -4.33 3.20
N ASP A 244 16.87 -4.39 4.27
CA ASP A 244 16.82 -5.53 5.21
C ASP A 244 15.41 -5.80 5.79
N SER A 245 15.14 -7.06 6.18
CA SER A 245 13.80 -7.52 6.59
C SER A 245 13.25 -6.79 7.83
N GLU A 246 14.15 -6.33 8.70
CA GLU A 246 13.80 -5.52 9.87
C GLU A 246 13.25 -4.16 9.44
N THR A 247 13.90 -3.51 8.47
CA THR A 247 13.47 -2.22 7.92
C THR A 247 12.13 -2.35 7.17
N GLU A 248 11.89 -3.44 6.45
CA GLU A 248 10.57 -3.69 5.85
C GLU A 248 9.46 -3.76 6.89
N THR A 249 9.71 -4.49 7.97
CA THR A 249 8.75 -4.63 9.07
C THR A 249 8.49 -3.27 9.71
N LYS A 250 9.55 -2.51 10.02
CA LYS A 250 9.45 -1.17 10.61
C LYS A 250 8.69 -0.18 9.73
N VAL A 251 8.91 -0.20 8.42
CA VAL A 251 8.16 0.65 7.48
C VAL A 251 6.70 0.22 7.41
N SER A 252 6.44 -1.08 7.29
CA SER A 252 5.08 -1.62 7.27
C SER A 252 4.31 -1.27 8.55
N ASP A 253 4.95 -1.39 9.71
CA ASP A 253 4.38 -1.05 11.02
C ASP A 253 4.14 0.45 11.17
N ALA A 254 5.03 1.29 10.64
CA ALA A 254 4.84 2.74 10.63
C ALA A 254 3.61 3.11 9.78
N VAL A 255 3.48 2.54 8.57
CA VAL A 255 2.31 2.75 7.69
C VAL A 255 1.03 2.31 8.39
N TYR A 256 1.03 1.12 9.00
CA TYR A 256 -0.12 0.63 9.76
C TYR A 256 -0.48 1.57 10.91
N ARG A 257 0.50 2.07 11.67
CA ARG A 257 0.26 3.02 12.78
C ARG A 257 -0.28 4.37 12.32
N ILE A 258 0.15 4.88 11.16
CA ILE A 258 -0.43 6.10 10.56
C ILE A 258 -1.92 5.89 10.26
N GLU A 259 -2.28 4.73 9.70
CA GLU A 259 -3.69 4.36 9.44
C GLU A 259 -4.47 4.07 10.73
N TRP A 260 -3.80 3.61 11.80
CA TRP A 260 -4.45 3.18 13.03
C TRP A 260 -4.76 4.31 14.03
N HIS A 261 -3.86 5.29 14.17
CA HIS A 261 -3.95 6.32 15.22
C HIS A 261 -4.88 7.49 14.88
N ASN A 262 -5.78 7.31 13.91
CA ASN A 262 -6.84 8.28 13.65
C ASN A 262 -8.17 7.83 14.28
N ASN A 263 -9.13 8.74 14.40
CA ASN A 263 -10.43 8.43 14.96
C ASN A 263 -11.50 8.13 13.90
N LEU A 264 -11.12 7.84 12.66
CA LEU A 264 -12.04 7.58 11.55
C LEU A 264 -12.36 6.08 11.46
N THR A 265 -13.54 5.75 10.95
CA THR A 265 -13.88 4.35 10.63
C THR A 265 -13.37 3.98 9.24
N SER A 266 -13.26 2.70 8.93
CA SER A 266 -12.89 2.25 7.58
C SER A 266 -13.87 2.75 6.50
N GLU A 267 -15.14 2.98 6.85
CA GLU A 267 -16.13 3.59 5.95
C GLU A 267 -15.83 5.08 5.72
N ASP A 268 -15.54 5.84 6.79
CA ASP A 268 -15.16 7.25 6.71
C ASP A 268 -13.92 7.41 5.80
N GLU A 269 -12.89 6.62 6.05
CA GLU A 269 -11.64 6.63 5.27
C GLU A 269 -11.85 6.24 3.80
N SER A 270 -12.65 5.20 3.54
CA SER A 270 -12.97 4.77 2.18
C SER A 270 -13.73 5.85 1.41
N TRP A 271 -14.69 6.49 2.08
CA TRP A 271 -15.47 7.59 1.51
C TRP A 271 -14.60 8.81 1.19
N LEU A 272 -13.71 9.21 2.11
CA LEU A 272 -12.75 10.31 1.88
C LEU A 272 -11.83 10.02 0.68
N ARG A 273 -11.22 8.83 0.63
CA ARG A 273 -10.33 8.44 -0.48
C ARG A 273 -11.04 8.44 -1.83
N ARG A 274 -12.30 8.00 -1.88
CA ARG A 274 -13.09 8.02 -3.14
C ARG A 274 -13.31 9.47 -3.59
N ASN A 275 -13.74 10.34 -2.69
CA ASN A 275 -13.96 11.75 -3.02
C ASN A 275 -12.67 12.49 -3.40
N LEU A 276 -11.52 12.12 -2.83
CA LEU A 276 -10.22 12.65 -3.26
C LEU A 276 -9.88 12.17 -4.68
N ALA A 277 -9.99 10.87 -4.95
CA ALA A 277 -9.70 10.31 -6.28
C ALA A 277 -10.62 10.87 -7.38
N ASP A 278 -11.87 11.20 -7.04
CA ASP A 278 -12.84 11.82 -7.95
C ASP A 278 -12.65 13.35 -8.08
N SER A 279 -11.85 13.96 -7.20
CA SER A 279 -11.61 15.40 -7.24
C SER A 279 -10.68 15.78 -8.40
N ARG A 280 -10.88 16.97 -8.96
CA ARG A 280 -10.12 17.43 -10.12
C ARG A 280 -8.64 17.53 -9.76
N HIS A 281 -7.82 16.65 -10.34
CA HIS A 281 -6.38 16.56 -10.08
C HIS A 281 -6.01 16.32 -8.61
N GLU A 282 -6.91 15.72 -7.82
CA GLU A 282 -6.69 15.50 -6.39
C GLU A 282 -6.54 16.81 -5.58
N GLU A 283 -6.97 17.96 -6.11
CA GLU A 283 -6.71 19.29 -5.52
C GLU A 283 -7.46 19.57 -4.21
N PHE A 284 -6.74 20.21 -3.27
CA PHE A 284 -7.20 20.55 -1.93
C PHE A 284 -8.53 21.34 -1.89
N GLU A 285 -8.67 22.40 -2.68
CA GLU A 285 -9.89 23.24 -2.68
C GLU A 285 -11.10 22.45 -3.14
N HIS A 286 -10.95 21.71 -4.23
CA HIS A 286 -12.05 20.95 -4.82
C HIS A 286 -12.50 19.83 -3.88
N PHE A 287 -11.55 19.12 -3.29
CA PHE A 287 -11.80 18.09 -2.28
C PHE A 287 -12.66 18.63 -1.12
N TRP A 288 -12.28 19.76 -0.52
CA TRP A 288 -13.02 20.34 0.60
C TRP A 288 -14.38 20.91 0.21
N ARG A 289 -14.51 21.48 -0.99
CA ARG A 289 -15.80 21.94 -1.50
C ARG A 289 -16.78 20.78 -1.65
N VAL A 290 -16.32 19.64 -2.15
CA VAL A 290 -17.14 18.43 -2.29
C VAL A 290 -17.50 17.89 -0.91
N ILE A 291 -16.52 17.67 -0.03
CA ILE A 291 -16.75 17.02 1.27
C ILE A 291 -17.71 17.81 2.15
N LEU A 292 -17.52 19.13 2.27
CA LEU A 292 -18.36 19.96 3.12
C LEU A 292 -19.78 20.16 2.57
N SER A 293 -20.05 19.71 1.34
CA SER A 293 -21.40 19.67 0.78
C SER A 293 -22.24 18.49 1.28
N PHE A 294 -21.62 17.52 1.98
CA PHE A 294 -22.31 16.34 2.52
C PHE A 294 -22.32 16.33 4.05
N PRO A 295 -23.43 15.88 4.69
CA PRO A 295 -23.50 15.76 6.15
C PRO A 295 -22.40 14.88 6.75
N ASP A 296 -22.06 13.76 6.10
CA ASP A 296 -20.97 12.89 6.54
C ASP A 296 -19.62 13.59 6.49
N GLY A 297 -19.39 14.42 5.48
CA GLY A 297 -18.15 15.18 5.36
C GLY A 297 -17.99 16.23 6.46
N VAL A 298 -19.08 16.91 6.84
CA VAL A 298 -19.08 17.83 8.00
C VAL A 298 -18.81 17.07 9.30
N ARG A 299 -19.49 15.94 9.52
CA ARG A 299 -19.28 15.08 10.69
C ARG A 299 -17.84 14.61 10.81
N ILE A 300 -17.26 14.09 9.72
CA ILE A 300 -15.88 13.60 9.69
C ILE A 300 -14.90 14.75 9.95
N HIS A 301 -15.12 15.90 9.33
CA HIS A 301 -14.32 17.11 9.56
C HIS A 301 -14.31 17.49 11.04
N ASP A 302 -15.47 17.59 11.68
CA ASP A 302 -15.56 18.02 13.07
C ASP A 302 -14.94 16.98 14.02
N LYS A 303 -15.20 15.69 13.77
CA LYS A 303 -14.56 14.58 14.48
C LYS A 303 -13.03 14.64 14.42
N TRP A 304 -12.47 14.98 13.25
CA TRP A 304 -11.03 15.16 13.09
C TRP A 304 -10.51 16.42 13.82
N GLN A 305 -11.26 17.52 13.79
CA GLN A 305 -10.88 18.73 14.53
C GLN A 305 -10.81 18.48 16.04
N ASP A 306 -11.74 17.70 16.58
CA ASP A 306 -11.74 17.29 17.99
C ASP A 306 -10.51 16.44 18.32
N LEU A 307 -10.16 15.46 17.48
CA LEU A 307 -8.94 14.65 17.63
C LEU A 307 -7.67 15.51 17.78
N VAL A 308 -7.54 16.52 16.92
CA VAL A 308 -6.37 17.42 16.96
C VAL A 308 -6.40 18.27 18.21
N ARG A 309 -7.59 18.79 18.59
CA ARG A 309 -7.76 19.61 19.78
C ARG A 309 -7.41 18.85 21.07
N ASP A 310 -7.69 17.55 21.14
CA ASP A 310 -7.37 16.70 22.29
C ASP A 310 -5.86 16.57 22.56
N GLY A 311 -5.00 16.86 21.58
CA GLY A 311 -3.55 16.86 21.74
C GLY A 311 -2.94 18.18 22.20
N VAL A 312 -3.73 19.26 22.25
CA VAL A 312 -3.24 20.61 22.54
C VAL A 312 -2.75 20.72 23.98
N GLY A 313 -1.58 21.33 24.17
CA GLY A 313 -1.02 21.58 25.50
C GLY A 313 -0.36 20.37 26.17
N LEU A 314 -0.29 19.21 25.51
CA LEU A 314 0.45 18.05 26.02
C LEU A 314 1.95 18.28 25.84
N THR A 315 2.71 18.26 26.94
CA THR A 315 4.13 18.65 26.93
C THR A 315 5.06 17.50 27.28
N THR A 316 4.60 16.49 28.01
CA THR A 316 5.42 15.37 28.45
C THR A 316 5.30 14.16 27.51
N ASP A 317 6.33 13.33 27.44
CA ASP A 317 6.31 12.11 26.62
C ASP A 317 5.21 11.14 27.07
N SER A 318 4.97 11.03 28.38
CA SER A 318 3.94 10.15 28.94
C SER A 318 2.52 10.58 28.54
N GLU A 319 2.24 11.89 28.48
CA GLU A 319 0.97 12.41 27.97
C GLU A 319 0.80 12.13 26.48
N LYS A 320 1.86 12.39 25.70
CA LYS A 320 1.86 12.21 24.25
C LYS A 320 1.69 10.74 23.84
N GLU A 321 2.16 9.80 24.65
CA GLU A 321 1.98 8.35 24.42
C GLU A 321 0.52 7.88 24.45
N HIS A 322 -0.37 8.64 25.08
CA HIS A 322 -1.80 8.31 25.15
C HIS A 322 -2.65 9.14 24.17
N SER A 323 -2.03 10.04 23.42
CA SER A 323 -2.72 10.95 22.49
C SER A 323 -2.63 10.44 21.06
N GLN A 324 -3.79 10.19 20.45
CA GLN A 324 -3.87 9.66 19.08
C GLN A 324 -3.23 10.58 18.04
N VAL A 325 -3.36 11.90 18.19
CA VAL A 325 -2.71 12.86 17.27
C VAL A 325 -1.18 12.82 17.39
N TRP A 326 -0.63 12.74 18.60
CA TRP A 326 0.83 12.62 18.80
C TRP A 326 1.38 11.27 18.37
N LEU A 327 0.61 10.18 18.54
CA LEU A 327 0.96 8.86 18.02
C LEU A 327 0.95 8.83 16.49
N THR A 328 0.02 9.55 15.85
CA THR A 328 0.01 9.73 14.37
C THR A 328 1.25 10.49 13.90
N ILE A 329 1.60 11.60 14.56
CA ILE A 329 2.83 12.37 14.28
C ILE A 329 4.06 11.47 14.40
N ARG A 330 4.18 10.72 15.50
CA ARG A 330 5.29 9.78 15.73
C ARG A 330 5.37 8.71 14.63
N ALA A 331 4.24 8.13 14.23
CA ALA A 331 4.21 7.12 13.18
C ALA A 331 4.63 7.68 11.81
N CYS A 332 4.24 8.91 11.48
CA CYS A 332 4.72 9.62 10.29
C CYS A 332 6.23 9.84 10.34
N ASN A 333 6.76 10.30 11.48
CA ASN A 333 8.18 10.52 11.68
C ASN A 333 8.99 9.22 11.58
N ASP A 334 8.50 8.12 12.15
CA ASP A 334 9.11 6.80 12.01
C ASP A 334 9.15 6.37 10.55
N TYR A 335 8.05 6.50 9.80
CA TYR A 335 8.00 6.16 8.38
C TYR A 335 9.07 6.91 7.58
N MET A 336 9.12 8.24 7.75
CA MET A 336 10.10 9.09 7.08
C MET A 336 11.53 8.72 7.44
N GLN A 337 11.80 8.49 8.73
CA GLN A 337 13.12 8.09 9.21
C GLN A 337 13.59 6.79 8.57
N TRP A 338 12.74 5.75 8.55
CA TRP A 338 13.12 4.45 7.98
C TRP A 338 13.31 4.53 6.47
N VAL A 339 12.42 5.23 5.75
CA VAL A 339 12.56 5.40 4.29
C VAL A 339 13.81 6.19 3.92
N ASP A 340 14.10 7.30 4.62
CA ASP A 340 15.31 8.11 4.37
C ASP A 340 16.58 7.32 4.69
N ALA A 341 16.63 6.66 5.85
CA ALA A 341 17.79 5.88 6.26
C ALA A 341 18.06 4.72 5.28
N ASP A 342 17.01 4.07 4.79
CA ASP A 342 17.13 3.02 3.80
C ASP A 342 17.58 3.58 2.45
N TRP A 343 17.02 4.71 2.02
CA TRP A 343 17.46 5.37 0.80
C TRP A 343 18.95 5.70 0.84
N LEU A 344 19.51 6.16 1.97
CA LEU A 344 20.94 6.44 2.08
C LEU A 344 21.81 5.19 1.86
N LYS A 345 21.44 4.06 2.48
CA LYS A 345 22.15 2.79 2.29
C LYS A 345 22.19 2.39 0.81
N ILE A 346 21.08 2.64 0.13
CA ILE A 346 20.87 2.25 -1.27
C ILE A 346 21.53 3.24 -2.23
N ALA A 347 21.40 4.54 -1.98
CA ALA A 347 22.00 5.61 -2.75
C ALA A 347 23.53 5.56 -2.69
N ASP A 348 24.12 5.21 -1.55
CA ASP A 348 25.56 4.96 -1.42
C ASP A 348 26.04 3.82 -2.34
N TRP A 349 25.18 2.87 -2.70
CA TRP A 349 25.52 1.84 -3.69
C TRP A 349 25.60 2.38 -5.13
N TYR A 350 24.93 3.50 -5.42
CA TYR A 350 24.98 4.19 -6.72
C TYR A 350 25.98 5.36 -6.74
N ARG A 351 26.28 5.96 -5.58
CA ARG A 351 27.25 7.06 -5.39
C ARG A 351 27.89 6.97 -3.99
N PRO A 352 28.96 6.18 -3.82
CA PRO A 352 29.60 6.02 -2.51
C PRO A 352 30.04 7.37 -1.94
N GLY A 353 29.55 7.74 -0.75
CA GLY A 353 30.01 8.92 -0.01
C GLY A 353 29.24 10.22 -0.27
N SER A 354 28.08 10.17 -0.95
CA SER A 354 27.21 11.34 -1.08
C SER A 354 26.10 11.32 -0.03
N THR A 355 26.22 12.13 1.02
CA THR A 355 25.09 12.44 1.90
C THR A 355 24.22 13.52 1.21
N PRO A 356 22.92 13.29 1.00
CA PRO A 356 22.00 14.34 0.56
C PRO A 356 21.99 15.45 1.60
N GLU A 357 22.24 16.69 1.18
CA GLU A 357 21.98 17.85 2.03
C GLU A 357 20.46 17.96 2.24
N ARG A 358 19.98 17.74 3.47
CA ARG A 358 18.61 18.14 3.82
C ARG A 358 18.53 19.66 3.67
N GLY A 359 17.67 20.13 2.77
CA GLY A 359 17.43 21.54 2.54
C GLY A 359 16.79 22.24 3.76
N ILE A 360 16.63 23.56 3.62
CA ILE A 360 16.08 24.48 4.62
C ILE A 360 14.78 23.94 5.24
N SER A 361 14.69 23.91 6.58
CA SER A 361 13.46 23.51 7.28
C SER A 361 12.46 24.67 7.41
N ALA A 362 11.16 24.35 7.40
CA ALA A 362 10.10 25.34 7.60
C ALA A 362 10.22 26.06 8.96
N GLY A 363 10.64 25.34 10.01
CA GLY A 363 10.94 25.92 11.32
C GLY A 363 12.09 26.94 11.28
N GLU A 364 13.16 26.66 10.53
CA GLU A 364 14.24 27.65 10.32
C GLU A 364 13.77 28.89 9.56
N LEU A 365 12.91 28.74 8.54
CA LEU A 365 12.33 29.86 7.82
C LEU A 365 11.42 30.71 8.72
N TYR A 366 10.58 30.06 9.52
CA TYR A 366 9.69 30.72 10.46
C TYR A 366 10.46 31.44 11.57
N ASN A 367 11.44 30.78 12.18
CA ASN A 367 12.30 31.37 13.20
C ASN A 367 13.16 32.51 12.64
N LYS A 368 13.61 32.44 11.39
CA LYS A 368 14.32 33.53 10.73
C LYS A 368 13.42 34.75 10.50
N LEU A 369 12.14 34.54 10.18
CA LEU A 369 11.15 35.61 10.08
C LEU A 369 10.83 36.25 11.43
N LEU A 370 10.79 35.45 12.51
CA LEU A 370 10.60 35.95 13.87
C LEU A 370 11.84 36.67 14.42
N GLY A 371 13.04 36.11 14.22
CA GLY A 371 14.31 36.65 14.71
C GLY A 371 14.75 37.94 14.02
N ALA A 372 14.32 38.18 12.78
CA ALA A 372 14.52 39.45 12.09
C ALA A 372 13.70 40.62 12.69
N ARG A 373 12.86 40.37 13.71
CA ARG A 373 12.05 41.38 14.41
C ARG A 373 12.61 41.80 15.77
N SER A 374 13.60 41.08 16.29
CA SER A 374 14.22 41.35 17.61
C SER A 374 15.47 42.23 17.54
N SER A 375 15.85 42.65 16.34
CA SER A 375 16.90 43.63 16.00
C SER A 375 16.28 44.73 15.16
#